data_AF-A0A349TES6-F1
#
_entry.id   AF-A0A349TES6-F1
#
_cell.length_a   1.000
_cell.length_b   1.000
_cell.length_c   1.000
_cell.angle_alpha   90.00
_cell.angle_beta   90.00
_cell.angle_gamma   90.00
#
_symmetry.space_group_name_H-M   'P 1'
#
loop_
_entity.id
_entity.type
_entity.pdbx_description
1 polymer ?
#
loop_
_entity_poly.entity_id
_entity_poly.type
_entity_poly.pdbx_seq_one_letter_code
_entity_poly.pdbx_strand_id
1 'polypeptide(L)'
;NRPDGEAPDESQGPEIEAAAKAAGLDYLAIPISHTGFSEPQVAAMQDALDAAEGGVLAYCRSGTRSTLLWALAQARAGADPESIAEAAHNAGYDTSPVRPAMDMLAAQAKS
;
A
#
# COMPACT_ATOMS: atom_id res chain seq x y z
N ASN A 1 1.33 6.62 -1.04
CA ASN A 1 2.59 5.83 -0.90
C ASN A 1 3.79 6.43 -1.61
N ARG A 2 3.60 7.38 -2.53
CA ARG A 2 4.71 8.14 -3.11
C ARG A 2 5.43 8.97 -2.03
N PRO A 3 6.77 8.96 -1.95
CA PRO A 3 7.52 9.98 -1.22
C PRO A 3 7.50 11.31 -1.97
N ASP A 4 7.76 12.40 -1.26
CA ASP A 4 7.93 13.72 -1.84
C ASP A 4 9.29 13.86 -2.55
N GLY A 5 9.37 14.79 -3.49
CA GLY A 5 10.61 15.10 -4.20
C GLY A 5 11.06 14.08 -5.27
N GLU A 6 10.18 13.19 -5.75
CA GLU A 6 10.53 12.26 -6.85
C GLU A 6 10.70 12.96 -8.20
N ALA A 7 9.92 14.00 -8.49
CA ALA A 7 10.10 14.85 -9.67
C ALA A 7 9.64 16.31 -9.45
N PRO A 8 10.22 17.29 -10.16
CA PRO A 8 9.90 18.72 -9.97
C PRO A 8 8.48 19.13 -10.38
N ASP A 9 7.86 18.37 -11.27
CA ASP A 9 6.54 18.62 -11.87
C ASP A 9 5.39 17.90 -11.14
N GLU A 10 5.70 17.15 -10.08
CA GLU A 10 4.71 16.42 -9.30
C GLU A 10 4.16 17.26 -8.14
N SER A 11 2.83 17.24 -7.93
CA SER A 11 2.20 17.84 -6.74
C SER A 11 2.72 17.19 -5.47
N GLN A 12 3.14 17.95 -4.47
CA GLN A 12 3.72 17.38 -3.25
C GLN A 12 2.65 16.89 -2.27
N GLY A 13 3.03 16.07 -1.30
CA GLY A 13 2.15 15.50 -0.27
C GLY A 13 1.19 16.52 0.35
N PRO A 14 1.66 17.69 0.84
CA PRO A 14 0.78 18.71 1.42
C PRO A 14 -0.27 19.26 0.45
N GLU A 15 0.04 19.39 -0.83
CA GLU A 15 -0.91 19.86 -1.85
C GLU A 15 -1.98 18.80 -2.13
N ILE A 16 -1.57 17.53 -2.20
CA ILE A 16 -2.49 16.41 -2.40
C ILE A 16 -3.39 16.21 -1.18
N GLU A 17 -2.84 16.34 0.03
CA GLU A 17 -3.60 16.29 1.28
C GLU A 17 -4.67 17.40 1.33
N ALA A 18 -4.30 18.63 0.98
CA ALA A 18 -5.24 19.74 0.94
C ALA A 18 -6.36 19.50 -0.09
N ALA A 19 -6.03 18.99 -1.28
CA ALA A 19 -7.00 18.66 -2.32
C ALA A 19 -7.93 17.50 -1.91
N ALA A 20 -7.39 16.44 -1.29
CA ALA A 20 -8.17 15.32 -0.78
C ALA A 20 -9.18 15.80 0.27
N LYS A 21 -8.74 16.58 1.25
CA LYS A 21 -9.59 17.17 2.29
C LYS A 21 -10.67 18.09 1.70
N ALA A 22 -10.33 18.91 0.72
CA ALA A 22 -11.30 19.76 0.02
C ALA A 22 -12.36 18.96 -0.75
N ALA A 23 -12.02 17.76 -1.20
CA ALA A 23 -12.95 16.81 -1.83
C ALA A 23 -13.72 15.94 -0.82
N GLY A 24 -13.52 16.12 0.49
CA GLY A 24 -14.17 15.33 1.53
C GLY A 24 -13.57 13.93 1.72
N LEU A 25 -12.32 13.73 1.31
CA LEU A 25 -11.58 12.48 1.49
C LEU A 25 -10.63 12.60 2.68
N ASP A 26 -10.50 11.52 3.45
CA ASP A 26 -9.40 11.34 4.39
C ASP A 26 -8.07 11.16 3.63
N TYR A 27 -6.97 11.49 4.29
CA TYR A 27 -5.63 11.40 3.71
C TYR A 27 -4.64 10.80 4.71
N LEU A 28 -3.84 9.83 4.24
CA LEU A 28 -2.76 9.22 5.00
C LEU A 28 -1.51 9.08 4.13
N ALA A 29 -0.41 9.65 4.61
CA ALA A 29 0.90 9.51 3.98
C ALA A 29 1.66 8.29 4.55
N ILE A 30 1.91 7.30 3.70
CA ILE A 30 2.81 6.16 3.99
C ILE A 30 3.92 6.14 2.93
N PRO A 31 4.96 6.97 3.04
CA PRO A 31 5.97 7.13 2.00
C PRO A 31 6.89 5.90 1.93
N ILE A 32 7.02 5.32 0.73
CA ILE A 32 7.89 4.17 0.46
C ILE A 32 9.12 4.63 -0.34
N SER A 33 10.28 4.60 0.30
CA SER A 33 11.57 4.95 -0.30
C SER A 33 12.24 3.72 -0.94
N HIS A 34 13.47 3.89 -1.43
CA HIS A 34 14.27 2.81 -2.01
C HIS A 34 14.75 1.76 -1.00
N THR A 35 14.55 1.96 0.31
CA THR A 35 14.98 1.00 1.34
C THR A 35 14.04 -0.19 1.51
N GLY A 36 12.94 -0.25 0.74
CA GLY A 36 11.95 -1.32 0.83
C GLY A 36 10.83 -1.02 1.82
N PHE A 37 10.07 -2.05 2.19
CA PHE A 37 8.90 -1.96 3.06
C PHE A 37 9.26 -2.30 4.50
N SER A 38 8.81 -1.48 5.45
CA SER A 38 8.98 -1.72 6.89
C SER A 38 7.69 -2.22 7.53
N GLU A 39 7.81 -2.91 8.67
CA GLU A 39 6.66 -3.39 9.42
C GLU A 39 5.68 -2.26 9.81
N PRO A 40 6.13 -1.07 10.27
CA PRO A 40 5.21 0.05 10.53
C PRO A 40 4.46 0.53 9.29
N GLN A 41 5.06 0.47 8.10
CA GLN A 41 4.36 0.86 6.86
C GLN A 41 3.29 -0.16 6.50
N VAL A 42 3.57 -1.46 6.67
CA VAL A 42 2.60 -2.54 6.45
C VAL A 42 1.45 -2.42 7.42
N ALA A 43 1.73 -2.21 8.71
CA ALA A 43 0.71 -1.98 9.74
C ALA A 43 -0.14 -0.75 9.42
N ALA A 44 0.47 0.39 9.07
CA ALA A 44 -0.27 1.60 8.72
C ALA A 44 -1.19 1.40 7.51
N MET A 45 -0.78 0.59 6.53
CA MET A 45 -1.64 0.26 5.38
C MET A 45 -2.79 -0.63 5.79
N GLN A 46 -2.55 -1.64 6.62
CA GLN A 46 -3.60 -2.50 7.16
C GLN A 46 -4.61 -1.68 7.96
N ASP A 47 -4.15 -0.85 8.90
CA ASP A 47 -5.00 0.02 9.71
C ASP A 47 -5.86 0.96 8.85
N ALA A 48 -5.29 1.50 7.76
CA ALA A 48 -6.01 2.35 6.83
C ALA A 48 -7.09 1.60 6.04
N LEU A 49 -6.86 0.33 5.69
CA LEU A 49 -7.84 -0.52 5.03
C LEU A 49 -8.95 -0.95 5.99
N ASP A 50 -8.61 -1.29 7.23
CA ASP A 50 -9.56 -1.74 8.25
C ASP A 50 -10.45 -0.59 8.76
N ALA A 51 -9.91 0.64 8.83
CA ALA A 51 -10.64 1.82 9.29
C ALA A 51 -11.50 2.48 8.21
N ALA A 52 -11.31 2.15 6.94
CA ALA A 52 -12.02 2.81 5.85
C ALA A 52 -13.49 2.39 5.78
N GLU A 53 -14.41 3.36 5.86
CA GLU A 53 -15.86 3.13 5.67
C GLU A 53 -16.24 2.99 4.17
N GLY A 54 -15.24 2.92 3.28
CA GLY A 54 -15.42 2.87 1.82
C GLY A 54 -14.15 2.45 1.07
N GLY A 55 -14.09 2.76 -0.22
CA GLY A 55 -12.94 2.42 -1.05
C GLY A 55 -11.70 3.25 -0.70
N VAL A 56 -10.54 2.60 -0.64
CA VAL A 56 -9.24 3.26 -0.45
C VAL A 56 -8.53 3.44 -1.79
N LEU A 57 -8.10 4.68 -2.09
CA LEU A 57 -7.22 4.96 -3.21
C LEU A 57 -5.76 5.08 -2.74
N ALA A 58 -4.97 4.06 -3.03
CA ALA A 58 -3.54 4.06 -2.77
C ALA A 58 -2.73 4.39 -4.04
N TYR A 59 -1.85 5.38 -3.98
CA TYR A 59 -1.08 5.82 -5.16
C TYR A 59 0.43 5.98 -4.90
N CYS A 60 1.19 5.71 -5.95
CA CYS A 60 2.60 6.08 -6.11
C CYS A 60 2.83 6.47 -7.58
N ARG A 61 4.09 6.61 -8.04
CA ARG A 61 4.39 6.97 -9.44
C ARG A 61 3.78 6.02 -10.48
N SER A 62 3.93 4.70 -10.30
CA SER A 62 3.47 3.67 -11.25
C SER A 62 2.46 2.68 -10.67
N GLY A 63 1.90 2.96 -9.48
CA GLY A 63 1.09 2.02 -8.70
C GLY A 63 1.85 0.87 -8.01
N THR A 64 3.02 0.46 -8.50
CA THR A 64 3.77 -0.71 -8.00
C THR A 64 3.97 -0.72 -6.47
N ARG A 65 4.46 0.37 -5.88
CA ARG A 65 4.70 0.43 -4.42
C ARG A 65 3.43 0.32 -3.61
N SER A 66 2.35 0.94 -4.08
CA SER A 66 1.04 0.84 -3.43
C SER A 66 0.52 -0.59 -3.46
N THR A 67 0.61 -1.26 -4.62
CA THR A 67 0.14 -2.64 -4.78
C THR A 67 0.95 -3.62 -3.94
N LEU A 68 2.28 -3.48 -3.90
CA LEU A 68 3.13 -4.33 -3.06
C LEU A 68 2.88 -4.11 -1.57
N LEU A 69 2.67 -2.86 -1.14
CA LEU A 69 2.33 -2.56 0.26
C LEU A 69 0.94 -3.13 0.63
N TRP A 70 -0.04 -2.99 -0.26
CA TRP A 70 -1.36 -3.60 -0.11
C TRP A 70 -1.24 -5.12 0.02
N ALA A 71 -0.44 -5.78 -0.83
CA ALA A 71 -0.26 -7.23 -0.78
C ALA A 71 0.32 -7.70 0.56
N LEU A 72 1.31 -6.97 1.10
CA LEU A 72 1.88 -7.24 2.42
C LEU A 72 0.86 -7.03 3.55
N ALA A 73 0.05 -5.97 3.49
CA ALA A 73 -0.99 -5.69 4.48
C ALA A 73 -2.08 -6.77 4.47
N GLN A 74 -2.55 -7.19 3.30
CA GLN A 74 -3.52 -8.28 3.16
C GLN A 74 -2.98 -9.61 3.73
N ALA A 75 -1.72 -9.94 3.42
CA ALA A 75 -1.10 -11.15 3.94
C ALA A 75 -0.96 -11.09 5.47
N ARG A 76 -0.60 -9.92 6.03
CA ARG A 76 -0.58 -9.69 7.48
C ARG A 76 -1.95 -9.83 8.13
N ALA A 77 -3.02 -9.42 7.44
CA ALA A 77 -4.40 -9.65 7.85
C ALA A 77 -4.87 -11.11 7.72
N GLY A 78 -3.98 -12.02 7.26
CA GLY A 78 -4.24 -13.45 7.16
C GLY A 78 -4.86 -13.90 5.85
N ALA A 79 -4.97 -13.02 4.85
CA ALA A 79 -5.43 -13.42 3.53
C ALA A 79 -4.42 -14.34 2.84
N ASP A 80 -4.92 -15.21 1.96
CA ASP A 80 -4.12 -16.20 1.24
C ASP A 80 -3.17 -15.52 0.22
N PRO A 81 -1.84 -15.75 0.30
CA PRO A 81 -0.85 -15.16 -0.61
C PRO A 81 -1.13 -15.41 -2.09
N GLU A 82 -1.70 -16.56 -2.45
CA GLU A 82 -2.02 -16.87 -3.85
C GLU A 82 -3.18 -16.02 -4.35
N SER A 83 -4.25 -15.94 -3.57
CA SER A 83 -5.40 -15.07 -3.86
C SER A 83 -4.99 -13.59 -3.96
N ILE A 84 -4.06 -13.14 -3.12
CA ILE A 84 -3.49 -11.77 -3.20
C ILE A 84 -2.71 -11.57 -4.50
N ALA A 85 -1.86 -12.54 -4.88
CA ALA A 85 -1.07 -12.47 -6.10
C ALA A 85 -1.95 -12.46 -7.36
N GLU A 86 -3.01 -13.27 -7.40
CA GLU A 86 -3.98 -13.30 -8.49
C GLU A 86 -4.69 -11.95 -8.64
N ALA A 87 -5.16 -11.36 -7.52
CA ALA A 87 -5.81 -10.06 -7.53
C ALA A 87 -4.87 -8.95 -8.04
N ALA A 88 -3.61 -8.95 -7.60
CA ALA A 88 -2.61 -8.00 -8.09
C ALA A 88 -2.31 -8.19 -9.59
N HIS A 89 -2.20 -9.45 -10.04
CA HIS A 89 -1.98 -9.79 -11.44
C HIS A 89 -3.12 -9.30 -12.34
N ASN A 90 -4.38 -9.51 -11.91
CA ASN A 90 -5.56 -9.02 -12.62
C ASN A 90 -5.61 -7.48 -12.72
N ALA A 91 -4.94 -6.78 -11.81
CA ALA A 91 -4.75 -5.33 -11.83
C ALA A 91 -3.48 -4.88 -12.60
N GLY A 92 -2.72 -5.82 -13.19
CA GLY A 92 -1.52 -5.53 -13.99
C GLY A 92 -0.22 -5.40 -13.18
N TYR A 93 -0.18 -5.93 -11.95
CA TYR A 93 0.98 -5.85 -11.06
C TYR A 93 1.56 -7.23 -10.73
N ASP A 94 2.87 -7.29 -10.55
CA ASP A 94 3.59 -8.50 -10.12
C ASP A 94 4.02 -8.39 -8.65
N THR A 95 3.59 -9.35 -7.82
CA THR A 95 3.93 -9.44 -6.40
C THR A 95 5.11 -10.36 -6.10
N SER A 96 5.71 -10.99 -7.12
CA SER A 96 6.90 -11.85 -6.95
C SER A 96 8.01 -11.25 -6.10
N PRO A 97 8.34 -9.93 -6.19
CA PRO A 97 9.38 -9.33 -5.36
C PRO A 97 9.12 -9.37 -3.85
N VAL A 98 7.86 -9.49 -3.42
CA VAL A 98 7.47 -9.50 -2.00
C VAL A 98 6.83 -10.83 -1.56
N ARG A 99 6.74 -11.82 -2.45
CA ARG A 99 6.10 -13.11 -2.16
C ARG A 99 6.67 -13.81 -0.90
N PRO A 100 8.00 -13.88 -0.68
CA PRO A 100 8.52 -14.49 0.55
C PRO A 100 8.04 -13.79 1.83
N ALA A 101 7.89 -12.47 1.79
CA ALA A 101 7.39 -11.69 2.92
C ALA A 101 5.87 -11.87 3.11
N MET A 102 5.09 -11.98 2.02
CA MET A 102 3.68 -12.32 2.08
C MET A 102 3.46 -13.67 2.76
N ASP A 103 4.20 -14.71 2.34
CA ASP A 103 4.08 -16.05 2.91
C ASP A 103 4.42 -16.06 4.41
N MET A 104 5.47 -15.34 4.81
CA MET A 104 5.86 -15.19 6.21
C MET A 104 4.77 -14.48 7.05
N LEU A 105 4.22 -13.37 6.57
CA LEU A 105 3.18 -12.60 7.27
C LEU A 105 1.90 -13.42 7.41
N ALA A 106 1.48 -14.11 6.35
CA ALA A 106 0.29 -14.96 6.38
C ALA A 106 0.45 -16.16 7.32
N ALA A 107 1.67 -16.70 7.50
CA ALA A 107 1.94 -17.74 8.48
C ALA A 107 1.85 -17.21 9.93
N GLN A 108 2.35 -16.00 10.20
CA GLN A 108 2.27 -15.36 11.52
C GLN A 108 0.84 -15.00 11.92
N ALA A 109 -0.01 -14.63 10.96
CA ALA A 109 -1.42 -14.34 11.22
C ALA A 109 -2.24 -15.57 11.66
N LYS A 110 -1.74 -16.78 11.42
CA LYS A 110 -2.41 -18.06 11.73
C LYS A 110 -1.94 -18.69 13.05
N SER A 111 -0.89 -18.15 13.67
CA SER A 111 -0.32 -18.62 14.94
C SER A 111 -0.90 -17.86 16.13
#